data_AF-A0AAJ7EHF9-F1
#
_entry.id   AF-A0AAJ7EHF9-F1
#
_cell.length_a   1.000
_cell.length_b   1.000
_cell.length_c   1.000
_cell.angle_alpha   90.00
_cell.angle_beta   90.00
_cell.angle_gamma   90.00
#
_symmetry.space_group_name_H-M   'P 1'
#
loop_
_entity.id
_entity.type
_entity.pdbx_description
1 polymer ?
#
loop_
_entity_poly.entity_id
_entity_poly.type
_entity_poly.pdbx_seq_one_letter_code
_entity_poly.pdbx_strand_id
1 'polypeptide(L)'
;MFFPGCSRFNYKIKQSISPGVRYPVVGPRCTADGNFHPVQCIGRTCYCVNRITGKIRDEKSINLNQDPISKLPCYNAELDLFPNQSEGKPPYNYTTPCYENMHAKIDIINKAEENGFITDFFTTVAECMPDGTYGRVLKTRNGTKICVDDRGQKIEGYEIEQNAENYENMDCKCAKTSFLMAQSNERPICCKNGNFRKIQCRRGQCRCVDSDGRQVGRESPDVATLNCYTPDWKRC
;
A
#
# COMPACT_ATOMS: atom_id res chain seq x y z
N MET A 1 -5.69 -17.99 -14.94
CA MET A 1 -6.12 -17.81 -13.53
C MET A 1 -4.97 -17.15 -12.78
N PHE A 2 -5.15 -15.92 -12.32
CA PHE A 2 -4.10 -15.15 -11.66
C PHE A 2 -4.09 -15.51 -10.16
N PHE A 3 -2.99 -16.10 -9.68
CA PHE A 3 -2.85 -16.53 -8.29
C PHE A 3 -1.73 -15.73 -7.61
N PRO A 4 -2.03 -14.58 -6.97
CA PRO A 4 -1.03 -13.77 -6.30
C PRO A 4 -0.58 -14.45 -5.00
N GLY A 5 0.44 -15.29 -5.11
CA GLY A 5 0.91 -16.15 -4.02
C GLY A 5 1.38 -15.36 -2.80
N CYS A 6 2.10 -14.27 -3.03
CA CYS A 6 2.66 -13.42 -1.98
C CYS A 6 1.60 -12.58 -1.28
N SER A 7 0.68 -11.97 -2.02
CA SER A 7 -0.43 -11.20 -1.40
C SER A 7 -1.31 -12.09 -0.53
N ARG A 8 -1.60 -13.33 -0.98
CA ARG A 8 -2.35 -14.29 -0.17
C ARG A 8 -1.60 -14.70 1.09
N PHE A 9 -0.28 -14.85 1.00
CA PHE A 9 0.56 -15.16 2.16
C PHE A 9 0.56 -14.01 3.18
N ASN A 10 0.77 -12.77 2.71
CA ASN A 10 0.69 -11.58 3.54
C ASN A 10 -0.69 -11.42 4.20
N TYR A 11 -1.78 -11.71 3.48
CA TYR A 11 -3.13 -11.70 4.04
C TYR A 11 -3.27 -12.70 5.21
N LYS A 12 -2.74 -13.92 5.06
CA LYS A 12 -2.74 -14.91 6.15
C LYS A 12 -1.94 -14.47 7.36
N ILE A 13 -0.77 -13.84 7.16
CA ILE A 13 0.03 -13.25 8.24
C ILE A 13 -0.80 -12.20 8.98
N LYS A 14 -1.44 -11.29 8.25
CA LYS A 14 -2.26 -10.23 8.85
C LYS A 14 -3.42 -10.79 9.68
N GLN A 15 -4.04 -11.88 9.25
CA GLN A 15 -5.13 -12.49 10.02
C GLN A 15 -4.65 -13.26 11.25
N SER A 16 -3.49 -13.90 11.17
CA SER A 16 -3.04 -14.86 12.19
C SER A 16 -2.13 -14.24 13.25
N ILE A 17 -1.36 -13.22 12.89
CA ILE A 17 -0.28 -12.66 13.74
C ILE A 17 -0.60 -11.21 14.15
N SER A 18 -1.04 -10.36 13.22
CA SER A 18 -1.26 -8.93 13.51
C SER A 18 -2.17 -8.64 14.70
N PRO A 19 -3.24 -9.41 15.01
CA PRO A 19 -4.08 -9.14 16.18
C PRO A 19 -3.35 -9.28 17.52
N GLY A 20 -2.24 -10.02 17.55
CA GLY A 20 -1.47 -10.31 18.77
C GLY A 20 -0.20 -9.47 18.93
N VAL A 21 0.10 -8.57 18.00
CA VAL A 21 1.35 -7.78 18.04
C VAL A 21 1.07 -6.28 17.98
N ARG A 22 1.94 -5.52 18.63
CA ARG A 22 1.82 -4.06 18.73
C ARG A 22 2.19 -3.33 17.43
N TYR A 23 3.20 -3.83 16.72
CA TYR A 23 3.73 -3.19 15.52
C TYR A 23 3.33 -3.96 14.25
N PRO A 24 3.24 -3.27 13.10
CA PRO A 24 2.97 -3.94 11.83
C PRO A 24 3.97 -5.06 11.54
N VAL A 25 3.47 -6.25 11.22
CA VAL A 25 4.30 -7.39 10.83
C VAL A 25 4.74 -7.21 9.37
N VAL A 26 6.05 -7.19 9.14
CA VAL A 26 6.61 -7.20 7.79
C VAL A 26 6.62 -8.63 7.27
N GLY A 27 5.80 -8.89 6.25
CA GLY A 27 5.79 -10.15 5.52
C GLY A 27 6.84 -10.18 4.40
N PRO A 28 6.82 -11.23 3.56
CA PRO A 28 7.68 -11.30 2.38
C PRO A 28 7.33 -10.19 1.40
N ARG A 29 8.35 -9.66 0.71
CA ARG A 29 8.17 -8.58 -0.26
C ARG A 29 7.52 -9.13 -1.52
N CYS A 30 6.45 -8.49 -1.98
CA CYS A 30 5.75 -8.84 -3.19
C CYS A 30 6.19 -7.96 -4.38
N THR A 31 5.87 -8.38 -5.59
CA THR A 31 5.79 -7.48 -6.76
C THR A 31 4.38 -6.88 -6.86
N ALA A 32 4.21 -5.83 -7.67
CA ALA A 32 2.91 -5.14 -7.84
C ALA A 32 1.78 -6.05 -8.39
N ASP A 33 2.15 -7.16 -9.04
CA ASP A 33 1.25 -8.23 -9.49
C ASP A 33 0.84 -9.18 -8.35
N GLY A 34 1.31 -8.95 -7.11
CA GLY A 34 0.99 -9.75 -5.94
C GLY A 34 1.71 -11.11 -5.85
N ASN A 35 2.65 -11.38 -6.75
CA ASN A 35 3.58 -12.50 -6.65
C ASN A 35 4.76 -12.16 -5.73
N PHE A 36 5.57 -13.15 -5.38
CA PHE A 36 6.78 -12.93 -4.59
C PHE A 36 7.79 -12.16 -5.42
N HIS A 37 8.41 -11.16 -4.80
CA HIS A 37 9.60 -10.54 -5.38
C HIS A 37 10.70 -11.61 -5.55
N PRO A 38 11.39 -11.69 -6.71
CA PRO A 38 12.35 -12.76 -6.99
C PRO A 38 13.46 -12.90 -5.96
N VAL A 39 13.78 -11.80 -5.27
CA VAL A 39 14.73 -11.73 -4.18
C VAL A 39 13.97 -11.66 -2.85
N GLN A 40 14.34 -12.54 -1.90
CA GLN A 40 13.87 -12.50 -0.51
C GLN A 40 15.04 -12.64 0.45
N CYS A 41 14.99 -11.92 1.57
CA CYS A 41 16.07 -11.92 2.56
C CYS A 41 15.57 -12.42 3.91
N ILE A 42 16.40 -13.22 4.58
CA ILE A 42 16.20 -13.66 5.96
C ILE A 42 17.40 -13.16 6.75
N GLY A 43 17.17 -12.17 7.63
CA GLY A 43 18.24 -11.41 8.26
C GLY A 43 19.07 -10.66 7.21
N ARG A 44 20.38 -10.97 7.14
CA ARG A 44 21.31 -10.33 6.19
C ARG A 44 21.68 -11.20 4.99
N THR A 45 21.08 -12.39 4.89
CA THR A 45 21.29 -13.31 3.78
C THR A 45 20.10 -13.25 2.84
N CYS A 46 20.37 -13.06 1.54
CA CYS A 46 19.35 -12.96 0.51
C CYS A 46 19.44 -14.12 -0.48
N TYR A 47 18.28 -14.54 -0.97
CA TYR A 47 18.09 -15.71 -1.81
C TYR A 47 17.20 -15.39 -3.00
N CYS A 48 17.39 -16.14 -4.07
CA CYS A 48 16.43 -16.21 -5.16
C CYS A 48 15.29 -17.16 -4.80
N VAL A 49 14.05 -16.73 -5.04
CA VAL A 49 12.85 -17.51 -4.76
C VAL A 49 12.00 -17.71 -6.00
N ASN A 50 11.17 -18.76 -5.98
CA ASN A 50 10.13 -18.95 -6.97
C ASN A 50 9.03 -17.88 -6.78
N ARG A 51 8.72 -17.12 -7.83
CA ARG A 51 7.77 -16.01 -7.80
C ARG A 51 6.35 -16.38 -7.37
N ILE A 52 5.92 -17.63 -7.54
CA ILE A 52 4.55 -18.07 -7.20
C ILE A 52 4.50 -18.68 -5.80
N THR A 53 5.46 -19.53 -5.47
CA THR A 53 5.43 -20.32 -4.23
C THR A 53 6.22 -19.69 -3.08
N GLY A 54 7.13 -18.77 -3.37
CA GLY A 54 8.04 -18.18 -2.39
C GLY A 54 9.15 -19.13 -1.92
N LYS A 55 9.22 -20.36 -2.45
CA LYS A 55 10.28 -21.33 -2.11
C LYS A 55 11.63 -20.82 -2.60
N ILE A 56 12.63 -20.89 -1.72
CA ILE A 56 14.03 -20.66 -2.07
C ILE A 56 14.41 -21.64 -3.17
N ARG A 57 15.04 -21.12 -4.22
CA ARG A 57 15.69 -21.93 -5.25
C ARG A 57 17.08 -22.28 -4.74
N ASP A 58 17.55 -23.50 -4.97
CA ASP A 58 18.90 -23.98 -4.60
C ASP A 58 20.01 -23.30 -5.43
N GLU A 59 19.98 -21.98 -5.42
CA GLU A 59 20.90 -21.06 -6.08
C GLU A 59 21.82 -20.44 -5.04
N LYS A 60 22.83 -19.72 -5.52
CA LYS A 60 23.75 -18.93 -4.71
C LYS A 60 22.98 -17.93 -3.84
N SER A 61 23.24 -17.95 -2.53
CA SER A 61 22.84 -16.88 -1.61
C SER A 61 23.92 -15.82 -1.49
N ILE A 62 23.56 -14.59 -1.14
CA ILE A 62 24.52 -13.51 -0.84
C ILE A 62 24.34 -12.99 0.58
N ASN A 63 25.39 -12.41 1.16
CA ASN A 63 25.31 -11.70 2.44
C ASN A 63 25.48 -10.20 2.21
N LEU A 64 24.48 -9.41 2.61
CA LEU A 64 24.45 -7.96 2.41
C LEU A 64 25.53 -7.20 3.19
N ASN A 65 26.26 -7.84 4.11
CA ASN A 65 27.45 -7.23 4.73
C ASN A 65 28.64 -7.14 3.78
N GLN A 66 28.63 -7.91 2.69
CA GLN A 66 29.77 -8.06 1.78
C GLN A 66 29.39 -7.82 0.33
N ASP A 67 28.20 -8.27 -0.07
CA ASP A 67 27.77 -8.35 -1.46
C ASP A 67 26.52 -7.50 -1.71
N PRO A 68 26.47 -6.70 -2.80
CA PRO A 68 25.28 -5.98 -3.19
C PRO A 68 24.21 -6.92 -3.75
N ILE A 69 22.93 -6.50 -3.68
CA ILE A 69 21.80 -7.31 -4.16
C ILE A 69 21.87 -7.66 -5.64
N SER A 70 22.52 -6.80 -6.43
CA SER A 70 22.74 -6.99 -7.87
C SER A 70 23.59 -8.21 -8.22
N LYS A 71 24.29 -8.83 -7.25
CA LYS A 71 25.01 -10.10 -7.47
C LYS A 71 24.09 -11.32 -7.54
N LEU A 72 22.83 -11.22 -7.10
CA LEU A 72 21.87 -12.30 -7.27
C LEU A 72 21.37 -12.35 -8.72
N PRO A 73 21.41 -13.52 -9.40
CA PRO A 73 21.03 -13.63 -10.81
C PRO A 73 19.54 -13.34 -11.06
N CYS A 74 18.70 -13.50 -10.04
CA CYS A 74 17.28 -13.22 -10.11
C CYS A 74 16.92 -11.75 -9.84
N TYR A 75 17.87 -10.91 -9.41
CA TYR A 75 17.59 -9.50 -9.15
C TYR A 75 17.39 -8.74 -10.46
N ASN A 76 16.28 -8.01 -10.56
CA ASN A 76 16.01 -7.08 -11.64
C ASN A 76 15.63 -5.72 -11.05
N ALA A 77 16.44 -4.69 -11.35
CA ALA A 77 16.23 -3.33 -10.85
C ALA A 77 14.92 -2.71 -11.38
N GLU A 78 14.40 -3.14 -12.53
CA GLU A 78 13.13 -2.65 -13.07
C GLU A 78 11.91 -3.10 -12.24
N LEU A 79 12.06 -4.19 -11.48
CA LEU A 79 11.02 -4.69 -10.57
C LEU A 79 11.10 -4.08 -9.17
N ASP A 80 12.18 -3.34 -8.88
CA ASP A 80 12.34 -2.62 -7.62
C ASP A 80 11.95 -1.15 -7.82
N LEU A 81 10.96 -0.66 -7.07
CA LEU A 81 10.56 0.75 -7.14
C LEU A 81 11.62 1.69 -6.52
N PHE A 82 12.51 1.15 -5.68
CA PHE A 82 13.51 1.90 -4.93
C PHE A 82 14.91 1.27 -5.06
N PRO A 83 15.42 1.04 -6.30
CA PRO A 83 16.66 0.29 -6.51
C PRO A 83 17.87 0.99 -5.87
N ASN A 84 17.86 2.33 -5.87
CA ASN A 84 18.92 3.16 -5.31
C ASN A 84 19.13 2.93 -3.80
N GLN A 85 18.14 2.41 -3.06
CA GLN A 85 18.33 2.10 -1.64
C GLN A 85 19.28 0.91 -1.41
N SER A 86 19.46 0.07 -2.41
CA SER A 86 20.36 -1.09 -2.36
C SER A 86 21.77 -0.82 -2.89
N GLU A 87 22.04 0.42 -3.30
CA GLU A 87 23.34 0.86 -3.83
C GLU A 87 24.29 1.34 -2.71
N GLY A 88 25.54 1.63 -3.08
CA GLY A 88 26.55 2.19 -2.17
C GLY A 88 27.67 1.22 -1.80
N LYS A 89 28.08 1.26 -0.54
CA LYS A 89 29.18 0.45 0.01
C LYS A 89 28.65 -0.50 1.09
N PRO A 90 29.31 -1.64 1.34
CA PRO A 90 28.92 -2.54 2.41
C PRO A 90 28.98 -1.83 3.79
N PRO A 91 28.05 -2.15 4.71
CA PRO A 91 26.93 -3.09 4.55
C PRO A 91 25.81 -2.50 3.66
N TYR A 92 25.37 -3.28 2.67
CA TYR A 92 24.29 -2.93 1.75
C TYR A 92 22.92 -3.10 2.41
N ASN A 93 21.91 -2.30 2.06
CA ASN A 93 20.56 -2.49 2.62
C ASN A 93 19.54 -2.80 1.53
N TYR A 94 18.87 -3.94 1.65
CA TYR A 94 17.73 -4.27 0.79
C TYR A 94 16.44 -3.90 1.51
N THR A 95 16.00 -2.66 1.32
CA THR A 95 14.87 -2.05 2.02
C THR A 95 14.15 -1.04 1.13
N THR A 96 13.07 -0.47 1.64
CA THR A 96 12.34 0.62 0.99
C THR A 96 12.19 1.81 1.96
N PRO A 97 11.96 3.03 1.45
CA PRO A 97 11.72 4.19 2.31
C PRO A 97 10.58 3.99 3.31
N CYS A 98 9.55 3.22 2.94
CA CYS A 98 8.45 2.93 3.85
C CYS A 98 8.91 2.08 5.04
N TYR A 99 9.64 0.99 4.79
CA TYR A 99 10.15 0.13 5.86
C TYR A 99 11.16 0.86 6.75
N GLU A 100 12.04 1.67 6.17
CA GLU A 100 12.98 2.49 6.94
C GLU A 100 12.25 3.46 7.88
N ASN A 101 11.27 4.21 7.37
CA ASN A 101 10.46 5.13 8.18
C ASN A 101 9.67 4.39 9.26
N MET A 102 9.16 3.20 8.95
CA MET A 102 8.44 2.35 9.89
C MET A 102 9.35 1.90 11.04
N HIS A 103 10.53 1.35 10.73
CA HIS A 103 11.51 0.92 11.73
C HIS A 103 12.02 2.10 12.57
N ALA A 104 12.39 3.21 11.94
CA ALA A 104 12.84 4.40 12.66
C ALA A 104 11.78 4.90 13.66
N LYS A 105 10.50 4.84 13.29
CA LYS A 105 9.41 5.21 14.19
C LYS A 105 9.26 4.22 15.35
N ILE A 106 9.35 2.93 15.08
CA ILE A 106 9.33 1.88 16.12
C ILE A 106 10.48 2.06 17.11
N ASP A 107 11.70 2.33 16.62
CA ASP A 107 12.87 2.55 17.46
C ASP A 107 12.70 3.77 18.38
N ILE A 108 12.13 4.87 17.85
CA ILE A 108 11.81 6.06 18.64
C ILE A 108 10.79 5.73 19.74
N ILE A 109 9.76 4.94 19.43
CA ILE A 109 8.72 4.55 20.40
C ILE A 109 9.34 3.70 21.51
N ASN A 110 10.06 2.63 21.16
CA ASN A 110 10.72 1.75 22.12
C ASN A 110 11.67 2.53 23.04
N LYS A 111 12.47 3.43 22.46
CA LYS A 111 13.39 4.28 23.23
C LYS A 111 12.66 5.24 24.15
N ALA A 112 11.49 5.75 23.78
CA ALA A 112 10.69 6.58 24.67
C ALA A 112 10.17 5.78 25.88
N GLU A 113 9.76 4.53 25.68
CA GLU A 113 9.31 3.66 26.77
C GLU A 113 10.41 3.24 27.72
N GLU A 114 11.60 2.94 27.19
CA GLU A 114 12.79 2.68 28.00
C GLU A 114 13.12 3.87 28.91
N ASN A 115 12.79 5.09 28.47
CA ASN A 115 12.94 6.32 29.25
C ASN A 115 11.73 6.64 30.16
N GLY A 116 10.76 5.73 30.27
CA GLY A 116 9.60 5.85 31.15
C GLY A 116 8.43 6.69 30.61
N PHE A 117 8.42 7.02 29.31
CA PHE A 117 7.28 7.74 28.71
C PHE A 117 6.14 6.78 28.34
N ILE A 118 4.89 7.20 28.57
CA ILE A 118 3.68 6.48 28.16
C ILE A 118 3.39 6.80 26.68
N THR A 119 3.39 5.78 25.81
CA THR A 119 3.29 6.00 24.35
C THR A 119 1.99 5.50 23.70
N ASP A 120 1.03 5.04 24.51
CA ASP A 120 -0.20 4.33 24.06
C ASP A 120 -1.17 5.16 23.21
N PHE A 121 -1.17 6.50 23.33
CA PHE A 121 -2.24 7.33 22.76
C PHE A 121 -1.90 8.00 21.42
N PHE A 122 -0.63 8.02 20.96
CA PHE A 122 -0.24 8.88 19.82
C PHE A 122 0.76 8.27 18.81
N THR A 123 0.99 6.96 18.85
CA THR A 123 2.07 6.34 18.08
C THR A 123 1.57 5.40 16.97
N THR A 124 0.60 5.85 16.16
CA THR A 124 0.17 5.07 14.98
C THR A 124 1.33 4.91 13.99
N VAL A 125 1.88 3.71 13.88
CA VAL A 125 2.90 3.36 12.88
C VAL A 125 2.18 3.09 11.56
N ALA A 126 2.57 3.79 10.50
CA ALA A 126 1.97 3.60 9.18
C ALA A 126 2.37 2.22 8.64
N GLU A 127 1.39 1.45 8.18
CA GLU A 127 1.65 0.18 7.51
C GLU A 127 2.17 0.41 6.09
N CYS A 128 3.18 -0.36 5.70
CA CYS A 128 3.63 -0.46 4.32
C CYS A 128 2.80 -1.47 3.53
N MET A 129 2.72 -1.29 2.22
CA MET A 129 2.15 -2.27 1.32
C MET A 129 3.07 -3.50 1.19
N PRO A 130 2.55 -4.69 0.83
CA PRO A 130 3.35 -5.91 0.74
C PRO A 130 4.51 -5.85 -0.26
N ASP A 131 4.48 -4.95 -1.25
CA ASP A 131 5.57 -4.73 -2.20
C ASP A 131 6.65 -3.74 -1.70
N GLY A 132 6.47 -3.23 -0.48
CA GLY A 132 7.34 -2.25 0.16
C GLY A 132 7.02 -0.80 -0.19
N THR A 133 5.94 -0.55 -0.94
CA THR A 133 5.47 0.80 -1.26
C THR A 133 4.70 1.42 -0.09
N TYR A 134 4.45 2.72 -0.17
CA TYR A 134 3.66 3.42 0.82
C TYR A 134 2.18 2.97 0.77
N GLY A 135 1.53 2.97 1.92
CA GLY A 135 0.06 2.85 1.98
C GLY A 135 -0.62 4.01 1.24
N ARG A 136 -1.89 3.82 0.84
CA ARG A 136 -2.64 4.82 0.05
C ARG A 136 -2.92 6.12 0.80
N VAL A 137 -2.96 6.08 2.13
CA VAL A 137 -3.31 7.20 3.01
C VAL A 137 -2.11 7.50 3.90
N LEU A 138 -1.63 8.74 3.88
CA LEU A 138 -0.67 9.25 4.86
C LEU A 138 -1.29 10.38 5.68
N LYS A 139 -0.77 10.59 6.89
CA LYS A 139 -1.19 11.66 7.80
C LYS A 139 -0.07 12.70 7.91
N THR A 140 -0.40 13.96 7.70
CA THR A 140 0.54 15.08 7.85
C THR A 140 0.75 15.42 9.33
N ARG A 141 1.71 16.30 9.65
CA ARG A 141 1.96 16.76 11.02
C ARG A 141 0.75 17.46 11.65
N ASN A 142 -0.03 18.18 10.83
CA ASN A 142 -1.26 18.85 11.25
C ASN A 142 -2.44 17.88 11.33
N GLY A 143 -2.19 16.60 11.05
CA GLY A 143 -3.12 15.49 11.05
C GLY A 143 -4.14 15.47 9.92
N THR A 144 -3.98 16.30 8.89
CA THR A 144 -4.69 16.11 7.61
C THR A 144 -4.35 14.74 7.01
N LYS A 145 -5.34 14.00 6.53
CA LYS A 145 -5.12 12.77 5.77
C LYS A 145 -5.01 13.13 4.28
N ILE A 146 -4.01 12.57 3.60
CA ILE A 146 -3.73 12.79 2.18
C ILE A 146 -3.67 11.46 1.43
N CYS A 147 -4.13 11.44 0.19
CA CYS A 147 -3.86 10.32 -0.70
C CYS A 147 -2.47 10.43 -1.29
N VAL A 148 -1.75 9.31 -1.37
CA VAL A 148 -0.40 9.28 -1.94
C VAL A 148 -0.24 8.18 -3.00
N ASP A 149 0.77 8.36 -3.85
CA ASP A 149 1.20 7.36 -4.82
C ASP A 149 2.11 6.28 -4.18
N ASP A 150 2.66 5.38 -5.00
CA ASP A 150 3.48 4.24 -4.51
C ASP A 150 4.82 4.71 -3.94
N ARG A 151 5.23 5.94 -4.25
CA ARG A 151 6.44 6.60 -3.74
C ARG A 151 6.16 7.52 -2.55
N GLY A 152 4.90 7.58 -2.09
CA GLY A 152 4.49 8.43 -0.97
C GLY A 152 4.28 9.90 -1.35
N GLN A 153 4.23 10.22 -2.65
CA GLN A 153 3.98 11.59 -3.12
C GLN A 153 2.48 11.88 -3.11
N LYS A 154 2.09 13.09 -2.71
CA LYS A 154 0.68 13.51 -2.65
C LYS A 154 0.03 13.42 -4.03
N ILE A 155 -1.14 12.78 -4.08
CA ILE A 155 -2.04 12.87 -5.22
C ILE A 155 -2.91 14.11 -5.02
N GLU A 156 -2.72 15.11 -5.89
CA GLU A 156 -3.38 16.40 -5.77
C GLU A 156 -4.92 16.30 -5.82
N GLY A 157 -5.58 17.16 -5.03
CA GLY A 157 -7.03 17.23 -4.93
C GLY A 157 -7.69 16.23 -3.96
N TYR A 158 -6.91 15.34 -3.34
CA TYR A 158 -7.42 14.34 -2.40
C TYR A 158 -6.80 14.46 -1.01
N GLU A 159 -7.40 15.32 -0.20
CA GLU A 159 -7.03 15.51 1.20
C GLU A 159 -8.25 15.89 2.04
N ILE A 160 -8.17 15.58 3.34
CA ILE A 160 -9.25 15.87 4.28
C ILE A 160 -8.70 16.22 5.66
N GLU A 161 -9.20 17.32 6.20
CA GLU A 161 -8.85 17.83 7.52
C GLU A 161 -9.52 17.02 8.63
N GLN A 162 -8.93 17.02 9.84
CA GLN A 162 -9.36 16.20 10.97
C GLN A 162 -10.84 16.35 11.35
N ASN A 163 -11.42 17.54 11.14
CA ASN A 163 -12.79 17.87 11.58
C ASN A 163 -13.86 17.58 10.52
N ALA A 164 -13.51 17.04 9.36
CA ALA A 164 -14.46 16.80 8.28
C ALA A 164 -15.22 15.47 8.45
N GLU A 165 -16.49 15.43 8.03
CA GLU A 165 -17.42 14.30 8.18
C GLU A 165 -16.89 12.96 7.63
N ASN A 166 -16.02 13.00 6.62
CA ASN A 166 -15.46 11.84 5.94
C ASN A 166 -13.96 11.62 6.24
N TYR A 167 -13.45 12.21 7.31
CA TYR A 167 -12.05 12.07 7.68
C TYR A 167 -11.70 10.63 8.06
N GLU A 168 -12.57 9.92 8.80
CA GLU A 168 -12.27 8.56 9.26
C GLU A 168 -12.44 7.47 8.19
N ASN A 169 -13.33 7.67 7.22
CA ASN A 169 -13.61 6.66 6.19
C ASN A 169 -12.73 6.80 4.93
N MET A 170 -11.72 7.67 4.94
CA MET A 170 -10.77 7.86 3.84
C MET A 170 -9.94 6.60 3.56
N ASP A 171 -10.04 6.06 2.34
CA ASP A 171 -9.29 4.87 1.89
C ASP A 171 -8.46 5.08 0.61
N CYS A 172 -8.66 6.20 -0.07
CA CYS A 172 -7.96 6.63 -1.29
C CYS A 172 -8.01 5.65 -2.47
N LYS A 173 -8.92 4.67 -2.46
CA LYS A 173 -8.99 3.63 -3.51
C LYS A 173 -9.33 4.23 -4.87
N CYS A 174 -10.26 5.20 -4.91
CA CYS A 174 -10.61 5.86 -6.16
C CYS A 174 -9.51 6.81 -6.63
N ALA A 175 -8.97 7.65 -5.73
CA ALA A 175 -7.88 8.57 -6.06
C ALA A 175 -6.71 7.83 -6.71
N LYS A 176 -6.30 6.70 -6.12
CA LYS A 176 -5.23 5.85 -6.65
C LYS A 176 -5.60 5.25 -8.01
N THR A 177 -6.82 4.74 -8.17
CA THR A 177 -7.31 4.21 -9.45
C THR A 177 -7.31 5.29 -10.53
N SER A 178 -7.80 6.49 -10.19
CA SER A 178 -7.84 7.65 -11.08
C SER A 178 -6.45 8.13 -11.48
N PHE A 179 -5.47 8.04 -10.58
CA PHE A 179 -4.06 8.33 -10.86
C PHE A 179 -3.42 7.31 -11.81
N LEU A 180 -3.64 6.01 -11.57
CA LEU A 180 -3.16 4.94 -12.47
C LEU A 180 -3.81 5.03 -13.86
N MET A 181 -5.05 5.52 -13.92
CA MET A 181 -5.80 5.75 -15.16
C MET A 181 -5.60 7.16 -15.73
N ALA A 182 -4.53 7.89 -15.38
CA ALA A 182 -4.34 9.28 -15.79
C ALA A 182 -4.42 9.50 -17.31
N GLN A 183 -4.03 8.51 -18.12
CA GLN A 183 -4.09 8.55 -19.59
C GLN A 183 -5.46 8.11 -20.17
N SER A 184 -6.38 7.64 -19.32
CA SER A 184 -7.70 7.20 -19.75
C SER A 184 -8.70 8.36 -19.72
N ASN A 185 -9.58 8.42 -20.72
CA ASN A 185 -10.71 9.36 -20.73
C ASN A 185 -11.89 8.88 -19.86
N GLU A 186 -11.76 7.72 -19.21
CA GLU A 186 -12.84 7.07 -18.45
C GLU A 186 -12.45 6.89 -16.99
N ARG A 187 -11.85 7.93 -16.41
CA ARG A 187 -11.44 7.96 -15.01
C ARG A 187 -12.67 7.87 -14.10
N PRO A 188 -12.57 7.12 -12.99
CA PRO A 188 -13.65 7.08 -12.02
C PRO A 188 -13.81 8.44 -11.33
N ILE A 189 -15.02 8.70 -10.87
CA ILE A 189 -15.36 9.92 -10.17
C ILE A 189 -15.14 9.69 -8.68
N CYS A 190 -14.23 10.45 -8.11
CA CYS A 190 -13.78 10.30 -6.74
C CYS A 190 -14.31 11.42 -5.84
N CYS A 191 -14.49 11.11 -4.56
CA CYS A 191 -14.79 12.07 -3.51
C CYS A 191 -13.52 12.77 -3.02
N LYS A 192 -13.65 13.87 -2.26
CA LYS A 192 -12.47 14.60 -1.73
C LYS A 192 -11.59 13.76 -0.82
N ASN A 193 -12.20 12.84 -0.07
CA ASN A 193 -11.49 11.84 0.74
C ASN A 193 -10.84 10.71 -0.10
N GLY A 194 -10.87 10.80 -1.43
CA GLY A 194 -10.25 9.83 -2.34
C GLY A 194 -11.02 8.51 -2.51
N ASN A 195 -12.20 8.37 -1.91
CA ASN A 195 -13.05 7.19 -2.06
C ASN A 195 -13.83 7.24 -3.37
N PHE A 196 -14.34 6.08 -3.80
CA PHE A 196 -15.26 6.03 -4.94
C PHE A 196 -16.57 6.72 -4.59
N ARG A 197 -17.04 7.61 -5.47
CA ARG A 197 -18.42 8.07 -5.36
C ARG A 197 -19.36 6.89 -5.62
N LYS A 198 -20.38 6.74 -4.78
CA LYS A 198 -21.32 5.60 -4.85
C LYS A 198 -21.96 5.41 -6.22
N ILE A 199 -22.21 6.49 -6.96
CA ILE A 199 -22.71 6.43 -8.34
C ILE A 199 -21.61 6.85 -9.32
N GLN A 200 -21.28 5.92 -10.22
CA GLN A 200 -20.35 6.10 -11.33
C GLN A 200 -21.12 6.10 -12.64
N CYS A 201 -20.85 7.07 -13.51
CA CYS A 201 -21.52 7.18 -14.79
C CYS A 201 -20.50 7.14 -15.93
N ARG A 202 -20.79 6.35 -16.97
CA ARG A 202 -19.95 6.19 -18.16
C ARG A 202 -20.86 6.15 -19.38
N ARG A 203 -20.62 7.04 -20.35
CA ARG A 203 -21.32 7.08 -21.65
C ARG A 203 -22.85 7.03 -21.52
N GLY A 204 -23.41 7.80 -20.58
CA GLY A 204 -24.86 7.89 -20.36
C GLY A 204 -25.49 6.74 -19.57
N GLN A 205 -24.70 5.78 -19.07
CA GLN A 205 -25.15 4.73 -18.15
C GLN A 205 -24.52 4.94 -16.78
N CYS A 206 -25.34 4.89 -15.73
CA CYS A 206 -24.92 5.06 -14.35
C CYS A 206 -25.11 3.77 -13.56
N ARG A 207 -24.20 3.49 -12.62
CA ARG A 207 -24.21 2.29 -11.79
C ARG A 207 -23.80 2.60 -10.36
N CYS A 208 -24.36 1.85 -9.42
CA CYS A 208 -23.88 1.82 -8.05
C CYS A 208 -22.55 1.07 -7.98
N VAL A 209 -21.62 1.56 -7.17
CA VAL A 209 -20.36 0.87 -6.88
C VAL A 209 -20.14 0.69 -5.38
N ASP A 210 -19.44 -0.39 -5.03
CA ASP A 210 -18.94 -0.61 -3.68
C ASP A 210 -17.68 0.23 -3.39
N SER A 211 -17.08 0.04 -2.21
CA SER A 211 -15.86 0.77 -1.82
C SER A 211 -14.64 0.40 -2.67
N ASP A 212 -14.65 -0.71 -3.40
CA ASP A 212 -13.61 -1.11 -4.34
C ASP A 212 -13.89 -0.61 -5.78
N GLY A 213 -15.01 0.08 -6.00
CA GLY A 213 -15.42 0.57 -7.32
C GLY A 213 -16.09 -0.50 -8.18
N ARG A 214 -16.42 -1.68 -7.63
CA ARG A 214 -17.11 -2.75 -8.36
C ARG A 214 -18.59 -2.46 -8.46
N GLN A 215 -19.18 -2.78 -9.60
CA GLN A 215 -20.61 -2.59 -9.83
C GLN A 215 -21.45 -3.44 -8.87
N VAL A 216 -22.43 -2.81 -8.25
CA VAL A 216 -23.45 -3.46 -7.43
C VAL A 216 -24.82 -3.17 -8.05
N GLY A 217 -25.54 -4.22 -8.44
CA GLY A 217 -26.85 -4.09 -9.06
C GLY A 217 -26.81 -3.69 -10.54
N ARG A 218 -27.97 -3.30 -11.06
CA ARG A 218 -28.16 -2.95 -12.48
C ARG A 218 -27.78 -1.50 -12.74
N GLU A 219 -27.22 -1.27 -13.92
CA GLU A 219 -27.00 0.08 -14.44
C GLU A 219 -28.28 0.64 -15.06
N SER A 220 -28.39 1.96 -15.08
CA SER A 220 -29.52 2.69 -15.63
C SER A 220 -29.07 4.04 -16.19
N PRO A 221 -29.70 4.54 -17.28
CA PRO A 221 -29.49 5.90 -17.73
C PRO A 221 -30.07 6.94 -16.76
N ASP A 222 -31.08 6.57 -15.96
CA ASP A 222 -31.66 7.42 -14.93
C ASP A 222 -31.11 7.07 -13.54
N VAL A 223 -30.36 8.00 -12.95
CA VAL A 223 -29.77 7.83 -11.62
C VAL A 223 -30.81 7.64 -10.52
N ALA A 224 -32.02 8.18 -10.66
CA ALA A 224 -33.06 8.08 -9.63
C ALA A 224 -33.60 6.65 -9.46
N THR A 225 -33.43 5.81 -10.48
CA THR A 225 -33.82 4.40 -10.47
C THR A 225 -32.79 3.49 -9.78
N LEU A 226 -31.61 4.00 -9.45
CA LEU A 226 -30.55 3.21 -8.83
C LEU A 226 -30.83 3.02 -7.33
N ASN A 227 -30.65 1.80 -6.83
CA ASN A 227 -30.90 1.47 -5.42
C ASN A 227 -30.01 2.24 -4.42
N CYS A 228 -28.87 2.78 -4.86
CA CYS A 228 -27.96 3.58 -4.03
C CYS A 228 -28.18 5.10 -4.16
N TYR A 229 -29.23 5.52 -4.88
CA TYR A 229 -29.54 6.92 -5.10
C TYR A 229 -29.95 7.64 -3.81
N THR A 230 -29.44 8.85 -3.66
CA THR A 230 -29.90 9.83 -2.68
C THR A 230 -30.03 11.19 -3.38
N PRO A 231 -30.86 12.12 -2.89
CA PRO A 231 -30.97 13.46 -3.48
C PRO A 231 -29.62 14.16 -3.63
N ASP A 232 -28.73 13.99 -2.64
CA ASP A 232 -27.38 14.55 -2.61
C ASP A 232 -26.29 13.60 -3.14
N TRP A 233 -26.61 12.63 -4.02
CA TRP A 233 -25.65 11.60 -4.47
C TRP A 233 -24.35 12.13 -5.11
N LYS A 234 -24.36 13.37 -5.60
CA LYS A 234 -23.17 14.05 -6.15
C LYS A 234 -22.24 14.57 -5.06
N ARG A 235 -22.75 14.77 -3.84
CA ARG A 235 -22.03 15.38 -2.72
C ARG A 235 -21.22 14.33 -1.97
N CYS A 236 -19.92 14.55 -2.01
CA CYS A 236 -18.86 14.06 -1.16
C CYS A 236 -17.63 14.96 -1.43
#